data_AF-A0A844X5R7-F1
#
_entry.id   AF-A0A844X5R7-F1
#
_cell.length_a   1.000
_cell.length_b   1.000
_cell.length_c   1.000
_cell.angle_alpha   90.00
_cell.angle_beta   90.00
_cell.angle_gamma   90.00
#
_symmetry.space_group_name_H-M   'P 1'
#
loop_
_entity.id
_entity.type
_entity.pdbx_description
1 polymer ?
#
loop_
_entity_poly.entity_id
_entity_poly.type
_entity_poly.pdbx_seq_one_letter_code
_entity_poly.pdbx_strand_id
1 'polypeptide(L)'
;MPTQERKTWAEKRQATHSITIAMSCAIMGLSRSAYYYQPKLPDDSMIIAILSDIAERHLRWGFPKCFHRIRKLGYQWNRKRVYRVYCELKLNLRVKRKQRIPPRTPKKLSVPNKQGE
;
A
#
# COMPACT_ATOMS: atom_id res chain seq x y z
N MET A 1 -15.53 -13.01 13.59
CA MET A 1 -16.03 -12.44 12.32
C MET A 1 -16.01 -10.91 12.40
N PRO A 2 -15.19 -10.23 11.58
CA PRO A 2 -15.22 -8.79 11.40
C PRO A 2 -16.64 -8.24 11.21
N THR A 3 -16.88 -7.01 11.69
CA THR A 3 -18.21 -6.37 11.60
C THR A 3 -18.66 -6.17 10.15
N GLN A 4 -17.72 -5.93 9.22
CA GLN A 4 -18.01 -5.76 7.79
C GLN A 4 -18.58 -7.05 7.16
N GLU A 5 -18.00 -8.21 7.47
CA GLU A 5 -18.50 -9.51 6.98
C GLU A 5 -19.88 -9.83 7.52
N ARG A 6 -20.15 -9.50 8.80
CA ARG A 6 -21.48 -9.69 9.37
C ARG A 6 -22.53 -8.79 8.69
N LYS A 7 -22.15 -7.58 8.23
CA LYS A 7 -23.05 -6.70 7.48
C LYS A 7 -23.42 -7.29 6.13
N THR A 8 -22.43 -7.76 5.37
CA THR A 8 -22.69 -8.35 4.05
C THR A 8 -23.58 -9.58 4.16
N TRP A 9 -23.42 -10.37 5.22
CA TRP A 9 -24.33 -11.49 5.50
C TRP A 9 -25.74 -11.02 5.87
N ALA A 10 -25.87 -9.95 6.66
CA ALA A 10 -27.16 -9.37 7.01
C ALA A 10 -27.91 -8.82 5.78
N GLU A 11 -27.20 -8.14 4.87
CA GLU A 11 -27.73 -7.63 3.60
C GLU A 11 -28.17 -8.78 2.69
N LYS A 12 -27.32 -9.80 2.55
CA LYS A 12 -27.63 -11.00 1.75
C LYS A 12 -28.90 -11.68 2.26
N ARG A 13 -29.04 -11.86 3.59
CA ARG A 13 -30.21 -12.49 4.20
C ARG A 13 -31.50 -11.69 3.99
N GLN A 14 -31.40 -10.36 4.07
CA GLN A 14 -32.52 -9.46 3.78
C GLN A 14 -33.00 -9.63 2.34
N ALA A 15 -32.07 -9.71 1.37
CA ALA A 15 -32.39 -9.91 -0.03
C ALA A 15 -32.98 -11.30 -0.33
N THR A 16 -32.48 -12.36 0.31
CA THR A 16 -32.94 -13.74 0.06
C THR A 16 -34.30 -14.06 0.69
N HIS A 17 -34.57 -13.56 1.90
CA HIS A 17 -35.73 -13.99 2.69
C HIS A 17 -36.75 -12.87 2.96
N SER A 18 -36.57 -11.66 2.41
CA SER A 18 -37.47 -10.51 2.62
C SER A 18 -37.72 -10.17 4.10
N ILE A 19 -36.69 -10.34 4.93
CA ILE A 19 -36.74 -10.12 6.39
C ILE A 19 -36.40 -8.65 6.71
N THR A 20 -36.94 -8.10 7.80
CA THR A 20 -36.58 -6.74 8.26
C THR A 20 -35.11 -6.62 8.65
N ILE A 21 -34.54 -5.42 8.52
CA ILE A 21 -33.14 -5.13 8.93
C ILE A 21 -32.92 -5.48 10.40
N ALA A 22 -33.92 -5.22 11.27
CA ALA A 22 -33.84 -5.53 12.69
C ALA A 22 -33.67 -7.03 12.97
N MET A 23 -34.48 -7.87 12.32
CA MET A 23 -34.39 -9.32 12.44
C MET A 23 -33.08 -9.85 11.83
N SER A 24 -32.68 -9.34 10.67
CA SER A 24 -31.41 -9.74 10.04
C SER A 24 -30.20 -9.41 10.95
N CYS A 25 -30.19 -8.22 11.55
CA CYS A 25 -29.15 -7.82 12.51
C CYS A 25 -29.16 -8.69 13.77
N ALA A 26 -30.34 -9.03 14.31
CA ALA A 26 -30.47 -9.88 15.49
C ALA A 26 -29.91 -11.29 15.23
N ILE A 27 -30.23 -11.90 14.09
CA ILE A 27 -29.70 -13.20 13.67
C ILE A 27 -28.17 -13.16 13.54
N MET A 28 -27.61 -12.06 13.04
CA MET A 28 -26.17 -11.88 12.81
C MET A 28 -25.40 -11.36 14.04
N GLY A 29 -26.09 -11.11 15.17
CA GLY A 29 -25.48 -10.53 16.37
C GLY A 29 -24.87 -9.14 16.13
N LEU A 30 -25.52 -8.32 15.29
CA LEU A 30 -25.12 -6.94 14.99
C LEU A 30 -26.07 -5.94 15.67
N SER A 31 -25.52 -4.84 16.19
CA SER A 31 -26.35 -3.70 16.54
C SER A 31 -26.80 -2.98 15.27
N ARG A 32 -27.99 -2.37 15.30
CA ARG A 32 -28.50 -1.55 14.19
C ARG A 32 -27.57 -0.37 13.88
N SER A 33 -26.98 0.26 14.91
CA SER A 33 -26.00 1.34 14.72
C SER A 33 -24.77 0.87 13.97
N ALA A 34 -24.24 -0.31 14.31
CA ALA A 34 -23.12 -0.89 13.59
C ALA A 34 -23.49 -1.17 12.14
N TYR A 35 -24.69 -1.72 11.87
CA TYR A 35 -25.18 -1.98 10.51
C TYR A 35 -25.18 -0.71 9.64
N TYR A 36 -25.74 0.40 10.12
CA TYR A 36 -25.78 1.67 9.37
C TYR A 36 -24.46 2.42 9.32
N TYR A 37 -23.54 2.19 10.25
CA TYR A 37 -22.30 2.94 10.33
C TYR A 37 -21.41 2.72 9.10
N GLN A 38 -21.18 3.76 8.29
CA GLN A 38 -20.24 3.73 7.18
C GLN A 38 -18.95 4.47 7.60
N PRO A 39 -17.78 3.80 7.59
CA PRO A 39 -16.52 4.46 7.90
C PRO A 39 -16.18 5.50 6.83
N LYS A 40 -16.13 6.78 7.23
CA LYS A 40 -15.66 7.86 6.35
C LYS A 40 -14.14 7.85 6.32
N LEU A 41 -13.57 7.21 5.30
CA LEU A 41 -12.13 7.33 5.03
C LEU A 41 -11.88 8.70 4.38
N PRO A 42 -10.96 9.51 4.93
CA PRO A 42 -10.57 10.76 4.28
C PRO A 42 -9.88 10.46 2.94
N ASP A 43 -10.17 11.25 1.92
CA ASP A 43 -9.56 11.07 0.61
C ASP A 43 -8.05 11.37 0.65
N ASP A 44 -7.24 10.33 0.54
CA ASP A 44 -5.79 10.39 0.55
C ASP A 44 -5.19 10.46 -0.87
N SER A 45 -6.01 10.49 -1.92
CA SER A 45 -5.57 10.47 -3.32
C SER A 45 -4.53 11.55 -3.64
N MET A 46 -4.76 12.77 -3.16
CA MET A 46 -3.82 13.89 -3.37
C MET A 46 -2.51 13.67 -2.61
N ILE A 47 -2.56 13.10 -1.40
CA ILE A 47 -1.36 12.79 -0.61
C ILE A 47 -0.54 11.73 -1.33
N ILE A 48 -1.21 10.70 -1.88
CA ILE A 48 -0.59 9.62 -2.65
C ILE A 48 0.12 10.18 -3.88
N ALA A 49 -0.57 10.98 -4.70
CA ALA A 49 -0.01 11.53 -5.93
C ALA A 49 1.28 12.33 -5.66
N ILE A 50 1.26 13.21 -4.66
CA ILE A 50 2.43 14.05 -4.33
C ILE A 50 3.56 13.23 -3.71
N LEU A 51 3.24 12.28 -2.83
CA LEU A 51 4.26 11.42 -2.24
C LEU A 51 4.97 10.57 -3.29
N SER A 52 4.21 10.01 -4.25
CA SER A 52 4.77 9.22 -5.35
C SER A 52 5.67 10.08 -6.24
N ASP A 53 5.24 11.27 -6.64
CA ASP A 53 6.06 12.20 -7.44
C ASP A 53 7.38 12.58 -6.72
N ILE A 54 7.32 12.86 -5.41
CA ILE A 54 8.53 13.16 -4.61
C ILE A 54 9.44 11.92 -4.52
N ALA A 55 8.87 10.74 -4.32
CA ALA A 55 9.63 9.50 -4.20
C ALA A 55 10.34 9.12 -5.51
N GLU A 56 9.68 9.34 -6.65
CA GLU A 56 10.27 9.13 -7.99
C GLU A 56 11.41 10.11 -8.28
N ARG A 57 11.26 11.38 -7.92
CA ARG A 57 12.34 12.38 -8.10
C ARG A 57 13.49 12.19 -7.13
N HIS A 58 13.23 11.68 -5.92
CA HIS A 58 14.20 11.62 -4.83
C HIS A 58 14.23 10.26 -4.11
N LEU A 59 14.70 9.22 -4.79
CA LEU A 59 14.77 7.84 -4.28
C LEU A 59 15.55 7.66 -2.95
N ARG A 60 16.42 8.62 -2.59
CA ARG A 60 17.22 8.57 -1.35
C ARG A 60 16.55 9.23 -0.15
N TRP A 61 15.45 9.95 -0.37
CA TRP A 61 14.80 10.68 0.69
C TRP A 61 13.94 9.76 1.53
N GLY A 62 14.12 9.83 2.85
CA GLY A 62 13.19 9.24 3.80
C GLY A 62 12.07 10.20 4.16
N PHE A 63 11.10 9.71 4.93
CA PHE A 63 9.92 10.45 5.35
C PHE A 63 10.18 11.90 5.84
N PRO A 64 11.18 12.20 6.70
CA PRO A 64 11.40 13.58 7.15
C PRO A 64 11.66 14.57 6.01
N LYS A 65 12.40 14.15 4.97
CA LYS A 65 12.70 15.00 3.81
C LYS A 65 11.48 15.14 2.89
N CYS A 66 10.76 14.06 2.65
CA CYS A 66 9.52 14.10 1.88
C CYS A 66 8.46 14.99 2.55
N PHE A 67 8.27 14.85 3.86
CA PHE A 67 7.34 15.68 4.63
C PHE A 67 7.74 17.16 4.63
N HIS A 68 9.03 17.46 4.77
CA HIS A 68 9.52 18.84 4.66
C HIS A 68 9.26 19.43 3.28
N ARG A 69 9.43 18.64 2.22
CA ARG A 69 9.11 19.07 0.84
C ARG A 69 7.62 19.35 0.67
N ILE A 70 6.74 18.47 1.18
CA ILE A 70 5.29 18.67 1.17
C ILE A 70 4.91 19.99 1.87
N ARG A 71 5.54 20.29 3.00
CA ARG A 71 5.34 21.57 3.71
C ARG A 71 5.80 22.77 2.90
N LYS A 72 6.95 22.66 2.22
CA LYS A 72 7.43 23.71 1.30
C LYS A 72 6.52 23.93 0.10
N LEU A 73 5.79 22.92 -0.34
CA LEU A 73 4.78 23.04 -1.39
C LEU A 73 3.47 23.69 -0.90
N GLY A 74 3.36 24.03 0.39
CA GLY A 74 2.22 24.74 0.97
C GLY A 74 1.16 23.85 1.63
N TYR A 75 1.26 22.53 1.52
CA TYR A 75 0.26 21.61 2.07
C TYR A 75 0.35 21.53 3.61
N GLN A 76 -0.76 21.83 4.29
CA GLN A 76 -0.87 21.84 5.76
C GLN A 76 -1.35 20.50 6.34
N TRP A 77 -1.10 19.39 5.65
CA TRP A 77 -1.54 18.08 6.14
C TRP A 77 -0.87 17.69 7.46
N ASN A 78 -1.64 16.99 8.29
CA ASN A 78 -1.14 16.44 9.54
C ASN A 78 -0.03 15.41 9.26
N ARG A 79 1.10 15.54 9.97
CA ARG A 79 2.25 14.62 9.88
C ARG A 79 1.85 13.16 10.05
N LYS A 80 0.94 12.84 10.98
CA LYS A 80 0.48 11.45 11.22
C LYS A 80 -0.26 10.89 10.01
N ARG A 81 -1.08 11.71 9.34
CA ARG A 81 -1.84 11.32 8.15
C ARG A 81 -0.91 11.01 6.98
N VAL A 82 0.03 11.92 6.70
CA VAL A 82 1.03 11.71 5.64
C VAL A 82 1.90 10.49 5.93
N TYR A 83 2.27 10.27 7.20
CA TYR A 83 3.06 9.10 7.60
C TYR A 83 2.29 7.78 7.41
N ARG A 84 0.99 7.75 7.71
CA ARG A 84 0.14 6.57 7.44
C ARG A 84 0.20 6.21 5.95
N VAL A 85 -0.11 7.18 5.09
CA VAL A 85 -0.11 6.99 3.63
C VAL A 85 1.29 6.57 3.13
N TYR A 86 2.35 7.18 3.64
CA TYR A 86 3.73 6.82 3.31
C TYR A 86 4.04 5.34 3.60
N CYS A 87 3.57 4.82 4.73
CA CYS A 87 3.72 3.42 5.11
C CYS A 87 2.82 2.49 4.29
N GLU A 88 1.58 2.90 3.98
CA GLU A 88 0.66 2.16 3.11
C GLU A 88 1.23 2.00 1.69
N LEU A 89 1.88 3.04 1.16
CA LEU A 89 2.63 3.01 -0.10
C LEU A 89 3.95 2.24 -0.02
N LYS A 90 4.31 1.67 1.15
CA LYS A 90 5.52 0.89 1.39
C LYS A 90 6.83 1.65 1.08
N LEU A 91 6.80 2.99 1.07
CA LEU A 91 7.98 3.83 0.84
C LEU A 91 8.97 3.82 2.02
N ASN A 92 8.56 3.26 3.15
CA ASN A 92 9.41 2.99 4.30
C ASN A 92 10.35 1.79 4.10
N LEU A 93 10.03 0.90 3.16
CA LEU A 93 10.85 -0.27 2.90
C LEU A 93 12.15 0.15 2.21
N ARG A 94 13.27 -0.32 2.76
CA ARG A 94 14.57 -0.07 2.16
C ARG A 94 14.67 -0.82 0.85
N VAL A 95 14.74 -0.08 -0.26
CA VAL A 95 15.02 -0.67 -1.57
C VAL A 95 16.40 -1.33 -1.54
N LYS A 96 16.43 -2.65 -1.74
CA LYS A 96 17.68 -3.41 -1.81
C LYS A 96 18.39 -2.99 -3.10
N ARG A 97 19.64 -2.54 -2.97
CA ARG A 97 20.45 -2.19 -4.15
C ARG A 97 20.72 -3.44 -4.97
N LYS A 98 20.83 -3.28 -6.29
CA LYS A 98 21.38 -4.33 -7.16
C LYS A 98 22.77 -4.66 -6.63
N GLN A 99 22.99 -5.93 -6.29
CA GLN A 99 24.31 -6.38 -5.88
C GLN A 99 25.26 -6.24 -7.07
N ARG A 100 26.48 -5.76 -6.80
CA ARG A 100 27.50 -5.70 -7.84
C ARG A 100 27.78 -7.13 -8.29
N ILE A 101 27.55 -7.42 -9.56
CA ILE A 101 27.92 -8.71 -10.13
C ILE A 101 29.46 -8.79 -10.07
N PRO A 102 30.06 -9.88 -9.59
CA PRO A 102 31.50 -10.06 -9.65
C PRO A 102 32.01 -9.85 -11.08
N PRO A 103 33.18 -9.20 -11.26
CA PRO A 103 33.75 -9.04 -12.59
C PRO A 103 33.90 -10.43 -13.22
N ARG A 104 33.35 -10.62 -14.42
CA ARG A 104 33.61 -11.80 -15.24
C ARG A 104 35.06 -11.69 -15.70
N THR A 105 35.99 -12.28 -14.98
CA THR A 105 37.36 -12.47 -15.47
C THR A 105 37.28 -13.42 -16.66
N PRO A 106 37.58 -12.98 -17.89
CA PRO A 106 37.57 -13.88 -19.03
C PRO A 106 38.66 -14.93 -18.81
N LYS A 107 38.26 -16.20 -18.69
CA LYS A 107 39.21 -17.31 -18.69
C LYS A 107 39.85 -17.35 -20.08
N LYS A 108 41.19 -17.34 -20.15
CA LYS A 108 41.90 -17.44 -21.44
C LYS A 108 41.41 -18.68 -22.18
N LEU A 109 41.02 -18.52 -23.43
CA LEU A 109 40.68 -19.64 -24.30
C LEU A 109 41.95 -20.50 -24.46
N SER A 110 41.81 -21.82 -24.30
CA SER A 110 42.90 -22.74 -24.59
C SER A 110 43.14 -22.75 -26.09
N VAL A 111 44.28 -22.22 -26.53
CA VAL A 111 44.73 -22.32 -27.92
C VAL A 111 45.24 -23.75 -28.13
N PRO A 112 44.69 -24.53 -29.08
CA PRO A 112 45.25 -25.83 -29.43
C PRO A 112 46.68 -25.67 -29.95
N ASN A 113 47.61 -26.49 -29.47
CA ASN A 113 48.95 -26.53 -30.04
C ASN A 113 48.89 -27.22 -31.40
N LYS A 114 48.87 -26.38 -32.45
CA LYS A 114 48.96 -26.70 -33.89
C LYS A 114 47.70 -27.28 -34.53
N GLN A 115 47.34 -26.68 -35.67
CA GLN A 115 46.54 -27.30 -36.72
C GLN A 115 47.50 -28.04 -37.65
N GLY A 116 47.27 -29.35 -37.85
CA GLY A 116 47.82 -30.14 -38.95
C GLY A 116 49.15 -30.85 -38.68
N GLU A 117 49.07 -32.18 -38.54
CA GLU A 117 49.74 -33.10 -39.47
C GLU A 117 48.66 -33.76 -40.33
#